data_AF-A0A1W0WLV3-F1
#
_entry.id   AF-A0A1W0WLV3-F1
#
_cell.length_a   1.000
_cell.length_b   1.000
_cell.length_c   1.000
_cell.angle_alpha   90.00
_cell.angle_beta   90.00
_cell.angle_gamma   90.00
#
_symmetry.space_group_name_H-M   'P 1'
#
loop_
_entity.id
_entity.type
_entity.pdbx_description
1 polymer ?
#
loop_
_entity_poly.entity_id
_entity_poly.type
_entity_poly.pdbx_seq_one_letter_code
_entity_poly.pdbx_strand_id
1 'polypeptide(L)'
;MSMQRMSVNYVFAVLVIVNSWQLLLVTGHVIHVEIGCPGVMDTSRGVVGALGFTAPAFNEAIEEVNRLYAGIFNFSITYLAQDEEKPPNGEAVYMYQAGSDLVAKWYYTRRRYSEYGIAIDAWYSNMTNGEFVYLTYLQDYRANARWGNLSWQYGDPYDDVARRAFPSLLVVQQYDSVFNNRLSDPESVDFFSNLRRRALAVFNMSYTELTQPKWEIFACHATVLMLAQVLNESFASEGESFLHDAQNLAPRFLNHRFPTRFYDIFLTKAGIQRTRQVVLQMPVNETGMQVVFVEDAENFQLQPTKNISTAWPGGNWPPPNVPRCGYLNDKPICFSSDQAGFISGFTVTSLACILLLAAFFR
;
A
#
# COMPACT_ATOMS: atom_id res chain seq x y z
N MET A 1 -33.76 1.27 65.85
CA MET A 1 -34.46 0.07 65.33
C MET A 1 -34.89 0.36 63.91
N SER A 2 -34.18 -0.22 62.94
CA SER A 2 -34.57 -0.31 61.53
C SER A 2 -35.39 -1.58 61.31
N MET A 3 -36.26 -1.55 60.28
CA MET A 3 -36.84 -2.66 59.49
C MET A 3 -38.24 -2.22 59.02
N GLN A 4 -38.75 -2.51 57.82
CA GLN A 4 -38.24 -3.11 56.58
C GLN A 4 -39.38 -2.93 55.57
N ARG A 5 -39.08 -2.57 54.31
CA ARG A 5 -40.02 -2.76 53.20
C ARG A 5 -39.77 -4.14 52.61
N MET A 6 -40.80 -4.98 52.57
CA MET A 6 -40.83 -6.21 51.77
C MET A 6 -41.53 -5.89 50.43
N SER A 7 -40.83 -6.07 49.32
CA SER A 7 -41.45 -6.38 48.03
C SER A 7 -41.09 -7.82 47.65
N VAL A 8 -42.11 -8.55 47.24
CA VAL A 8 -42.11 -9.98 46.94
C VAL A 8 -41.43 -10.23 45.59
N ASN A 9 -40.42 -11.11 45.58
CA ASN A 9 -39.91 -11.76 44.38
C ASN A 9 -40.25 -13.26 44.45
N TYR A 10 -40.87 -13.79 43.41
CA TYR A 10 -41.13 -15.22 43.28
C TYR A 10 -39.82 -15.96 42.96
N VAL A 11 -39.47 -16.91 43.83
CA VAL A 11 -38.35 -17.84 43.68
C VAL A 11 -38.94 -19.20 43.33
N PHE A 12 -38.59 -19.75 42.16
CA PHE A 12 -38.61 -21.19 41.94
C PHE A 12 -37.16 -21.67 41.93
N ALA A 13 -36.76 -22.33 43.01
CA ALA A 13 -35.50 -23.05 43.10
C ALA A 13 -35.80 -24.55 43.05
N VAL A 14 -35.28 -25.24 42.04
CA VAL A 14 -35.18 -26.70 42.03
C VAL A 14 -33.78 -27.05 42.53
N LEU A 15 -33.75 -27.72 43.68
CA LEU A 15 -32.53 -28.18 44.36
C LEU A 15 -32.19 -29.59 43.86
N VAL A 16 -31.04 -29.77 43.22
CA VAL A 16 -30.40 -31.08 43.05
C VAL A 16 -28.93 -30.92 43.42
N ILE A 17 -28.51 -31.59 44.49
CA ILE A 17 -27.12 -31.65 44.95
C ILE A 17 -26.56 -33.01 44.56
N VAL A 18 -25.61 -33.05 43.60
CA VAL A 18 -24.52 -34.04 43.57
C VAL A 18 -23.31 -33.47 42.81
N ASN A 19 -22.20 -33.28 43.54
CA ASN A 19 -20.79 -33.19 43.13
C ASN A 19 -20.38 -32.32 41.92
N SER A 20 -19.77 -31.18 42.26
CA SER A 20 -18.61 -30.59 41.57
C SER A 20 -18.74 -30.24 40.08
N TRP A 21 -19.65 -29.32 39.75
CA TRP A 21 -19.50 -28.44 38.59
C TRP A 21 -19.96 -27.04 39.00
N GLN A 22 -19.10 -26.03 38.83
CA GLN A 22 -19.52 -24.64 38.95
C GLN A 22 -20.52 -24.36 37.83
N LEU A 23 -21.81 -24.36 38.17
CA LEU A 23 -22.87 -23.92 37.27
C LEU A 23 -22.91 -22.38 37.33
N LEU A 24 -22.10 -21.72 36.50
CA LEU A 24 -22.21 -20.29 36.27
C LEU A 24 -23.47 -20.09 35.41
N LEU A 25 -24.58 -19.71 36.04
CA LEU A 25 -25.75 -19.18 35.33
C LEU A 25 -25.38 -17.80 34.76
N VAL A 26 -24.80 -17.79 33.56
CA VAL A 26 -24.66 -16.56 32.77
C VAL A 26 -26.03 -16.24 32.19
N THR A 27 -26.85 -15.47 32.93
CA THR A 27 -27.95 -14.74 32.30
C THR A 27 -27.33 -13.55 31.57
N GLY A 28 -26.78 -13.79 30.38
CA GLY A 28 -25.96 -12.82 29.66
C GLY A 28 -26.80 -11.72 29.02
N HIS A 29 -26.61 -10.48 29.47
CA HIS A 29 -26.95 -9.30 28.68
C HIS A 29 -26.03 -9.29 27.45
N VAL A 30 -26.61 -9.35 26.24
CA VAL A 30 -25.84 -9.29 25.00
C VAL A 30 -25.46 -7.83 24.76
N ILE A 31 -24.16 -7.57 24.56
CA ILE A 31 -23.64 -6.22 24.31
C ILE A 31 -23.83 -5.90 22.83
N HIS A 32 -24.54 -4.82 22.55
CA HIS A 32 -24.76 -4.35 21.18
C HIS A 32 -23.61 -3.43 20.73
N VAL A 33 -23.01 -3.76 19.58
CA VAL A 33 -21.91 -2.98 18.99
C VAL A 33 -22.37 -2.45 17.65
N GLU A 34 -22.59 -1.14 17.55
CA GLU A 34 -22.99 -0.48 16.30
C GLU A 34 -21.77 0.21 15.66
N ILE A 35 -21.48 -0.14 14.41
CA ILE A 35 -20.38 0.43 13.63
C ILE A 35 -20.95 1.44 12.63
N GLY A 36 -20.58 2.72 12.78
CA GLY A 36 -20.83 3.73 11.76
C GLY A 36 -19.71 3.74 10.72
N CYS A 37 -20.02 3.42 9.46
CA CYS A 37 -19.05 3.35 8.37
C CYS A 37 -19.31 4.45 7.33
N PRO A 38 -18.57 5.57 7.35
CA PRO A 38 -18.67 6.57 6.30
C PRO A 38 -18.08 6.04 5.00
N GLY A 39 -18.72 6.35 3.88
CA GLY A 39 -18.21 5.96 2.57
C GLY A 39 -18.94 6.60 1.41
N VAL A 40 -18.35 6.46 0.22
CA VAL A 40 -18.92 6.94 -1.03
C VAL A 40 -19.38 5.77 -1.90
N MET A 41 -20.44 5.99 -2.65
CA MET A 41 -20.98 5.00 -3.59
C MET A 41 -20.29 5.04 -4.95
N ASP A 42 -19.59 6.14 -5.27
CA ASP A 42 -18.91 6.30 -6.56
C ASP A 42 -17.74 5.32 -6.71
N THR A 43 -17.81 4.49 -7.75
CA THR A 43 -16.77 3.54 -8.16
C THR A 43 -16.11 3.91 -9.46
N SER A 44 -16.16 5.18 -9.84
CA SER A 44 -15.33 5.72 -10.92
C SER A 44 -13.86 5.34 -10.71
N ARG A 45 -13.12 5.28 -11.83
CA ARG A 45 -11.74 4.76 -11.85
C ARG A 45 -10.87 5.52 -10.85
N GLY A 46 -10.47 4.83 -9.77
CA GLY A 46 -9.55 5.33 -8.74
C GLY A 46 -10.07 5.20 -7.31
N VAL A 47 -11.38 5.06 -7.08
CA VAL A 47 -11.94 4.99 -5.72
C VAL A 47 -11.98 3.54 -5.24
N VAL A 48 -10.85 3.03 -4.73
CA VAL A 48 -10.72 1.66 -4.21
C VAL A 48 -11.46 1.41 -2.88
N GLY A 49 -11.73 2.47 -2.12
CA GLY A 49 -12.43 2.43 -0.83
C GLY A 49 -13.96 2.59 -0.90
N ALA A 50 -14.54 2.67 -2.09
CA ALA A 50 -15.97 2.88 -2.27
C ALA A 50 -16.81 1.73 -1.68
N LEU A 51 -18.00 2.07 -1.17
CA LEU A 51 -18.89 1.14 -0.48
C LEU A 51 -19.30 -0.05 -1.35
N GLY A 52 -19.43 0.12 -2.66
CA GLY A 52 -19.73 -1.02 -3.53
C GLY A 52 -18.63 -2.09 -3.61
N PHE A 53 -17.39 -1.77 -3.23
CA PHE A 53 -16.33 -2.77 -3.01
C PHE A 53 -16.26 -3.24 -1.55
N THR A 54 -16.30 -2.30 -0.61
CA THR A 54 -15.93 -2.56 0.79
C THR A 54 -17.12 -2.98 1.67
N ALA A 55 -18.32 -2.48 1.42
CA ALA A 55 -19.51 -2.82 2.21
C ALA A 55 -19.87 -4.31 2.18
N PRO A 56 -19.80 -5.04 1.05
CA PRO A 56 -19.95 -6.49 1.07
C PRO A 56 -18.99 -7.19 2.03
N ALA A 57 -17.75 -6.73 2.12
CA ALA A 57 -16.72 -7.30 3.00
C ALA A 57 -17.02 -7.02 4.47
N PHE A 58 -17.44 -5.80 4.80
CA PHE A 58 -17.90 -5.45 6.14
C PHE A 58 -19.12 -6.27 6.56
N ASN A 59 -20.12 -6.42 5.68
CA ASN A 59 -21.32 -7.21 5.99
C ASN A 59 -20.97 -8.68 6.28
N GLU A 60 -20.09 -9.27 5.48
CA GLU A 60 -19.63 -10.65 5.71
C GLU A 60 -18.84 -10.76 7.03
N ALA A 61 -18.00 -9.78 7.34
CA ALA A 61 -17.28 -9.73 8.61
C ALA A 61 -18.24 -9.61 9.82
N ILE A 62 -19.31 -8.81 9.71
CA ILE A 62 -20.37 -8.69 10.74
C ILE A 62 -21.06 -10.04 10.96
N GLU A 63 -21.41 -10.74 9.87
CA GLU A 63 -21.96 -12.10 9.95
C GLU A 63 -20.99 -13.06 10.65
N GLU A 64 -19.69 -12.96 10.34
CA GLU A 64 -18.66 -13.81 10.95
C GLU A 64 -18.49 -13.54 12.45
N VAL A 65 -18.32 -12.29 12.87
CA VAL A 65 -18.14 -11.96 14.30
C VAL A 65 -19.40 -12.25 15.12
N ASN A 66 -20.60 -12.10 14.55
CA ASN A 66 -21.85 -12.48 15.21
C ASN A 66 -21.98 -14.00 15.42
N ARG A 67 -21.39 -14.82 14.54
CA ARG A 67 -21.28 -16.26 14.77
C ARG A 67 -20.24 -16.58 15.84
N LEU A 68 -19.07 -15.94 15.78
CA LEU A 68 -17.94 -16.23 16.67
C LEU A 68 -18.23 -15.84 18.12
N TYR A 69 -18.91 -14.71 18.33
CA TYR A 69 -19.18 -14.15 19.66
C TYR A 69 -20.67 -14.23 20.04
N ALA A 70 -21.39 -15.20 19.47
CA ALA A 70 -22.81 -15.41 19.72
C ALA A 70 -23.09 -15.54 21.22
N GLY A 71 -24.07 -14.77 21.70
CA GLY A 71 -24.46 -14.73 23.12
C GLY A 71 -23.61 -13.81 24.00
N ILE A 72 -22.56 -13.20 23.46
CA ILE A 72 -21.76 -12.17 24.14
C ILE A 72 -22.00 -10.82 23.46
N PHE A 73 -21.76 -10.75 22.15
CA PHE A 73 -21.89 -9.54 21.36
C PHE A 73 -22.92 -9.70 20.24
N ASN A 74 -23.51 -8.58 19.83
CA ASN A 74 -24.32 -8.45 18.63
C ASN A 74 -23.89 -7.20 17.86
N PHE A 75 -23.20 -7.42 16.75
CA PHE A 75 -22.65 -6.39 15.88
C PHE A 75 -23.64 -6.01 14.79
N SER A 76 -23.74 -4.71 14.54
CA SER A 76 -24.41 -4.13 13.38
C SER A 76 -23.51 -3.10 12.71
N ILE A 77 -23.76 -2.83 11.43
CA ILE A 77 -23.08 -1.78 10.69
C ILE A 77 -24.09 -0.90 9.97
N THR A 78 -23.88 0.42 10.06
CA THR A 78 -24.68 1.45 9.40
C THR A 78 -23.76 2.22 8.47
N TYR A 79 -24.08 2.22 7.17
CA TYR A 79 -23.32 2.97 6.19
C TYR A 79 -23.79 4.43 6.14
N LEU A 80 -22.85 5.35 6.38
CA LEU A 80 -23.09 6.78 6.32
C LEU A 80 -22.66 7.26 4.92
N ALA A 81 -23.51 7.00 3.94
CA ALA A 81 -23.28 7.45 2.56
C ALA A 81 -23.79 8.89 2.40
N GLN A 82 -22.97 9.76 1.82
CA GLN A 82 -23.43 11.07 1.39
C GLN A 82 -24.27 10.87 0.12
N ASP A 83 -25.57 11.22 0.18
CA ASP A 83 -26.40 11.31 -1.02
C ASP A 83 -25.75 12.26 -2.04
N GLU A 84 -26.01 12.03 -3.32
CA GLU A 84 -25.55 12.81 -4.48
C GLU A 84 -26.02 14.29 -4.49
N GLU A 85 -26.25 14.92 -3.34
CA GLU A 85 -26.21 16.38 -3.27
C GLU A 85 -24.76 16.80 -3.53
N LYS A 86 -24.46 16.96 -4.82
CA LYS A 86 -23.38 17.81 -5.29
C LYS A 86 -23.39 19.04 -4.37
N PRO A 87 -22.30 19.33 -3.65
CA PRO A 87 -22.20 20.62 -2.98
C PRO A 87 -22.53 21.69 -4.04
N PRO A 88 -23.23 22.79 -3.69
CA PRO A 88 -23.68 23.81 -4.64
C PRO A 88 -22.55 24.36 -5.54
N ASN A 89 -21.29 24.10 -5.15
CA ASN A 89 -20.08 24.54 -5.80
C ASN A 89 -19.24 23.39 -6.40
N GLY A 90 -19.73 22.15 -6.47
CA GLY A 90 -19.03 21.02 -7.12
C GLY A 90 -17.78 20.49 -6.39
N GLU A 91 -17.43 21.03 -5.23
CA GLU A 91 -16.31 20.56 -4.41
C GLU A 91 -16.77 19.48 -3.42
N ALA A 92 -16.93 18.25 -3.89
CA ALA A 92 -16.96 17.11 -2.98
C ALA A 92 -15.63 17.07 -2.21
N VAL A 93 -15.72 16.97 -0.89
CA VAL A 93 -14.59 17.00 0.05
C VAL A 93 -13.71 15.76 -0.14
N TYR A 94 -12.84 15.81 -1.15
CA TYR A 94 -11.60 15.04 -1.26
C TYR A 94 -10.47 15.99 -1.69
N MET A 95 -10.35 17.10 -0.97
CA MET A 95 -9.44 18.20 -1.30
C MET A 95 -7.99 17.98 -0.84
N TYR A 96 -7.52 16.73 -0.72
CA TYR A 96 -6.11 16.46 -0.40
C TYR A 96 -5.33 15.68 -1.47
N GLN A 97 -5.98 15.12 -2.49
CA GLN A 97 -5.28 14.43 -3.59
C GLN A 97 -5.80 14.79 -5.00
N ALA A 98 -7.02 15.35 -5.10
CA ALA A 98 -7.64 15.58 -6.40
C ALA A 98 -6.99 16.69 -7.23
N GLY A 99 -6.31 17.67 -6.63
CA GLY A 99 -5.67 18.76 -7.40
C GLY A 99 -4.51 18.26 -8.26
N SER A 100 -3.59 17.51 -7.66
CA SER A 100 -2.49 16.87 -8.38
C SER A 100 -3.00 15.79 -9.32
N ASP A 101 -3.98 14.98 -8.92
CA ASP A 101 -4.52 13.92 -9.77
C ASP A 101 -5.35 14.45 -10.93
N LEU A 102 -6.09 15.56 -10.79
CA LEU A 102 -6.83 16.16 -11.90
C LEU A 102 -5.91 16.92 -12.85
N VAL A 103 -4.86 17.58 -12.35
CA VAL A 103 -3.83 18.22 -13.19
C VAL A 103 -2.96 17.16 -13.87
N ALA A 104 -2.55 16.13 -13.15
CA ALA A 104 -1.87 14.95 -13.68
C ALA A 104 -2.77 14.23 -14.68
N LYS A 105 -4.04 13.98 -14.37
CA LYS A 105 -5.00 13.39 -15.31
C LYS A 105 -5.20 14.30 -16.51
N TRP A 106 -5.34 15.61 -16.38
CA TRP A 106 -5.48 16.51 -17.53
C TRP A 106 -4.20 16.54 -18.41
N TYR A 107 -3.02 16.52 -17.80
CA TYR A 107 -1.72 16.54 -18.46
C TYR A 107 -1.33 15.15 -19.06
N TYR A 108 -1.69 14.05 -18.38
CA TYR A 108 -1.35 12.65 -18.68
C TYR A 108 -2.52 11.80 -19.20
N THR A 109 -3.75 12.31 -19.38
CA THR A 109 -4.79 11.60 -20.17
C THR A 109 -4.75 12.00 -21.64
N ARG A 110 -4.16 13.16 -21.97
CA ARG A 110 -3.83 13.53 -23.35
C ARG A 110 -2.67 12.72 -23.93
N ARG A 111 -1.86 12.08 -23.08
CA ARG A 111 -0.72 11.24 -23.44
C ARG A 111 -0.87 9.89 -22.76
N ARG A 112 -1.03 8.77 -23.48
CA ARG A 112 -1.10 7.43 -22.87
C ARG A 112 0.22 7.09 -22.16
N TYR A 113 0.34 7.31 -20.85
CA TYR A 113 1.55 6.93 -20.12
C TYR A 113 1.18 6.22 -18.82
N SER A 114 1.13 4.88 -18.88
CA SER A 114 1.57 4.01 -17.78
C SER A 114 3.11 4.06 -17.69
N GLU A 115 3.71 3.38 -16.72
CA GLU A 115 5.17 3.18 -16.62
C GLU A 115 5.80 2.75 -17.96
N TYR A 116 5.02 2.02 -18.77
CA TYR A 116 5.30 1.70 -20.17
C TYR A 116 5.69 2.90 -21.03
N GLY A 117 4.89 3.96 -21.03
CA GLY A 117 5.17 5.15 -21.81
C GLY A 117 6.41 5.88 -21.30
N ILE A 118 6.56 6.02 -19.97
CA ILE A 118 7.71 6.74 -19.39
C ILE A 118 9.00 6.01 -19.77
N ALA A 119 8.98 4.68 -19.75
CA ALA A 119 10.09 3.85 -20.18
C ALA A 119 10.44 4.08 -21.67
N ILE A 120 9.44 4.27 -22.54
CA ILE A 120 9.65 4.57 -23.96
C ILE A 120 10.31 5.94 -24.15
N ASP A 121 9.77 7.00 -23.51
CA ASP A 121 10.33 8.35 -23.61
C ASP A 121 11.76 8.40 -23.05
N ALA A 122 12.00 7.70 -21.93
CA ALA A 122 13.32 7.56 -21.33
C ALA A 122 14.31 6.88 -22.27
N TRP A 123 13.88 5.82 -22.97
CA TRP A 123 14.74 5.12 -23.93
C TRP A 123 15.14 6.03 -25.10
N TYR A 124 14.19 6.75 -25.70
CA TYR A 124 14.50 7.71 -26.76
C TYR A 124 15.40 8.86 -26.30
N SER A 125 15.37 9.18 -25.01
CA SER A 125 16.24 10.18 -24.38
C SER A 125 17.59 9.61 -23.91
N ASN A 126 17.89 8.34 -24.20
CA ASN A 126 19.07 7.61 -23.73
C ASN A 126 19.22 7.58 -22.20
N MET A 127 18.10 7.66 -21.48
CA MET A 127 18.07 7.66 -20.01
C MET A 127 17.84 6.25 -19.42
N THR A 128 17.87 5.20 -20.24
CA THR A 128 17.78 3.79 -19.79
C THR A 128 19.11 3.06 -19.95
N ASN A 129 20.20 3.81 -20.07
CA ASN A 129 21.56 3.32 -20.32
C ASN A 129 22.27 2.76 -19.07
N GLY A 130 21.65 2.90 -17.90
CA GLY A 130 22.21 2.50 -16.60
C GLY A 130 22.57 3.65 -15.67
N GLU A 131 22.56 4.88 -16.15
CA GLU A 131 22.87 6.06 -15.32
C GLU A 131 21.67 6.59 -14.54
N PHE A 132 20.45 6.14 -14.89
CA PHE A 132 19.21 6.52 -14.22
C PHE A 132 18.51 5.29 -13.65
N VAL A 133 17.88 5.49 -12.50
CA VAL A 133 17.01 4.51 -11.85
C VAL A 133 15.60 5.05 -11.84
N TYR A 134 14.66 4.31 -12.41
CA TYR A 134 13.24 4.62 -12.31
C TYR A 134 12.66 3.81 -11.16
N LEU A 135 11.94 4.48 -10.26
CA LEU A 135 11.29 3.84 -9.11
C LEU A 135 9.79 4.02 -9.25
N THR A 136 9.05 2.93 -9.16
CA THR A 136 7.59 2.94 -9.02
C THR A 136 7.18 2.10 -7.81
N TYR A 137 6.03 2.41 -7.24
CA TYR A 137 5.45 1.66 -6.14
C TYR A 137 4.10 1.11 -6.56
N LEU A 138 3.91 -0.19 -6.37
CA LEU A 138 2.62 -0.85 -6.57
C LEU A 138 2.22 -1.64 -5.34
N GLN A 139 0.94 -1.62 -5.03
CA GLN A 139 0.40 -2.47 -3.97
C GLN A 139 0.28 -3.92 -4.42
N ASP A 140 -0.14 -4.15 -5.68
CA ASP A 140 -0.15 -5.47 -6.33
C ASP A 140 0.39 -5.38 -7.76
N TYR A 141 1.47 -6.10 -8.04
CA TYR A 141 2.05 -6.22 -9.38
C TYR A 141 1.17 -7.05 -10.34
N ARG A 142 0.27 -7.91 -9.81
CA ARG A 142 -0.65 -8.70 -10.63
C ARG A 142 -1.80 -7.82 -11.13
N ALA A 143 -1.58 -7.23 -12.31
CA ALA A 143 -2.57 -6.73 -13.25
C ALA A 143 -3.90 -6.26 -12.62
N ASN A 144 -3.85 -5.24 -11.76
CA ASN A 144 -5.07 -4.49 -11.47
C ASN A 144 -5.28 -3.53 -12.64
N ALA A 145 -6.40 -3.69 -13.36
CA ALA A 145 -6.77 -2.79 -14.45
C ALA A 145 -6.83 -1.30 -14.02
N ARG A 146 -6.83 -1.02 -12.71
CA ARG A 146 -6.82 0.31 -12.12
C ARG A 146 -5.43 0.96 -12.04
N TRP A 147 -4.37 0.19 -11.79
CA TRP A 147 -3.00 0.71 -11.70
C TRP A 147 -2.22 0.59 -13.01
N GLY A 148 -2.78 -0.12 -13.98
CA GLY A 148 -2.14 -0.38 -15.27
C GLY A 148 -1.50 -1.77 -15.31
N ASN A 149 -1.20 -2.22 -16.52
CA ASN A 149 -0.45 -3.46 -16.72
C ASN A 149 1.04 -3.11 -16.66
N LEU A 150 1.75 -3.45 -15.59
CA LEU A 150 3.18 -3.16 -15.46
C LEU A 150 4.02 -4.20 -16.25
N SER A 151 3.64 -4.36 -17.51
CA SER A 151 4.24 -5.23 -18.52
C SER A 151 4.87 -4.37 -19.60
N TRP A 152 5.98 -4.80 -20.16
CA TRP A 152 6.54 -4.20 -21.37
C TRP A 152 5.81 -4.66 -22.64
N GLN A 153 4.87 -5.60 -22.53
CA GLN A 153 4.18 -6.20 -23.66
C GLN A 153 2.72 -5.77 -23.70
N TYR A 154 2.40 -4.89 -24.65
CA TYR A 154 1.06 -4.38 -24.91
C TYR A 154 0.55 -4.75 -26.31
N GLY A 155 1.38 -5.39 -27.15
CA GLY A 155 1.07 -5.77 -28.51
C GLY A 155 1.10 -4.59 -29.49
N ASP A 156 1.81 -3.51 -29.14
CA ASP A 156 1.95 -2.33 -29.97
C ASP A 156 3.38 -2.19 -30.55
N PRO A 157 3.63 -1.25 -31.48
CA PRO A 157 4.94 -1.11 -32.13
C PRO A 157 6.11 -0.74 -31.19
N TYR A 158 5.84 -0.34 -29.95
CA TYR A 158 6.83 0.11 -28.98
C TYR A 158 7.25 -0.97 -27.98
N ASP A 159 6.67 -2.18 -28.03
CA ASP A 159 6.99 -3.26 -27.09
C ASP A 159 8.48 -3.59 -27.04
N ASP A 160 9.17 -3.58 -28.18
CA ASP A 160 10.61 -3.81 -28.25
C ASP A 160 11.43 -2.69 -27.59
N VAL A 161 10.93 -1.46 -27.65
CA VAL A 161 11.54 -0.29 -27.00
C VAL A 161 11.30 -0.38 -25.49
N ALA A 162 10.06 -0.61 -25.07
CA ALA A 162 9.68 -0.79 -23.68
C ALA A 162 10.48 -1.93 -23.03
N ARG A 163 10.59 -3.08 -23.70
CA ARG A 163 11.37 -4.22 -23.19
C ARG A 163 12.83 -3.88 -22.91
N ARG A 164 13.45 -3.02 -23.72
CA ARG A 164 14.85 -2.58 -23.52
C ARG A 164 14.99 -1.50 -22.46
N ALA A 165 13.91 -0.78 -22.16
CA ALA A 165 13.88 0.28 -21.16
C ALA A 165 13.60 -0.23 -19.73
N PHE A 166 12.76 -1.26 -19.61
CA PHE A 166 12.31 -1.83 -18.34
C PHE A 166 13.44 -2.30 -17.38
N PRO A 167 14.63 -2.72 -17.83
CA PRO A 167 15.70 -3.07 -16.90
C PRO A 167 16.20 -1.93 -15.99
N SER A 168 15.91 -0.67 -16.35
CA SER A 168 16.17 0.52 -15.51
C SER A 168 15.06 0.81 -14.50
N LEU A 169 13.95 0.06 -14.53
CA LEU A 169 12.80 0.22 -13.63
C LEU A 169 12.92 -0.75 -12.44
N LEU A 170 12.80 -0.19 -11.24
CA LEU A 170 12.55 -0.95 -10.01
C LEU A 170 11.12 -0.73 -9.55
N VAL A 171 10.45 -1.84 -9.24
CA VAL A 171 9.09 -1.84 -8.72
C VAL A 171 9.17 -2.21 -7.25
N VAL A 172 8.82 -1.26 -6.38
CA VAL A 172 8.63 -1.53 -4.95
C VAL A 172 7.23 -2.05 -4.74
N GLN A 173 7.10 -3.21 -4.10
CA GLN A 173 5.82 -3.83 -3.84
C GLN A 173 5.68 -4.21 -2.37
N GLN A 174 4.48 -4.08 -1.82
CA GLN A 174 4.13 -4.82 -0.62
C GLN A 174 4.09 -6.32 -0.94
N TYR A 175 4.93 -7.08 -0.26
CA TYR A 175 5.04 -8.50 -0.41
C TYR A 175 4.72 -9.18 0.91
N ASP A 176 3.52 -9.71 0.96
CA ASP A 176 3.20 -10.76 1.88
C ASP A 176 3.08 -12.06 1.08
N SER A 177 4.06 -12.96 1.25
CA SER A 177 4.05 -14.26 0.57
C SER A 177 2.86 -15.10 1.00
N VAL A 178 2.40 -14.97 2.24
CA VAL A 178 1.22 -15.65 2.77
C VAL A 178 -0.02 -15.10 2.09
N PHE A 179 -0.14 -13.77 2.03
CA PHE A 179 -1.22 -13.11 1.30
C PHE A 179 -1.26 -13.52 -0.17
N ASN A 180 -0.13 -13.41 -0.88
CA ASN A 180 -0.04 -13.70 -2.31
C ASN A 180 -0.32 -15.15 -2.66
N ASN A 181 0.07 -16.09 -1.80
CA ASN A 181 -0.24 -17.51 -1.99
C ASN A 181 -1.71 -17.80 -1.65
N ARG A 182 -2.24 -17.17 -0.60
CA ARG A 182 -3.63 -17.36 -0.19
C ARG A 182 -4.64 -16.70 -1.10
N LEU A 183 -4.26 -15.68 -1.88
CA LEU A 183 -5.13 -15.12 -2.91
C LEU A 183 -5.62 -16.15 -3.94
N SER A 184 -4.83 -17.20 -4.18
CA SER A 184 -5.18 -18.29 -5.08
C SER A 184 -5.81 -19.50 -4.38
N ASP A 185 -5.95 -19.45 -3.06
CA ASP A 185 -6.58 -20.51 -2.27
C ASP A 185 -8.09 -20.60 -2.57
N PRO A 186 -8.68 -21.82 -2.66
CA PRO A 186 -10.11 -21.97 -2.94
C PRO A 186 -11.03 -21.18 -1.99
N GLU A 187 -10.68 -21.05 -0.71
CA GLU A 187 -11.47 -20.27 0.25
C GLU A 187 -11.46 -18.78 -0.10
N SER A 188 -10.29 -18.21 -0.40
CA SER A 188 -10.19 -16.81 -0.83
C SER A 188 -10.93 -16.56 -2.14
N VAL A 189 -10.84 -17.50 -3.09
CA VAL A 189 -11.54 -17.40 -4.38
C VAL A 189 -13.05 -17.37 -4.17
N ASP A 190 -13.58 -18.26 -3.33
CA ASP A 190 -15.01 -18.28 -3.02
C ASP A 190 -15.44 -17.02 -2.25
N PHE A 191 -14.65 -16.59 -1.27
CA PHE A 191 -14.86 -15.34 -0.53
C PHE A 191 -15.00 -14.15 -1.48
N PHE A 192 -14.01 -13.90 -2.35
CA PHE A 192 -14.07 -12.79 -3.30
C PHE A 192 -15.23 -12.91 -4.31
N SER A 193 -15.56 -14.14 -4.74
CA SER A 193 -16.70 -14.41 -5.61
C SER A 193 -18.03 -14.08 -4.93
N ASN A 194 -18.17 -14.44 -3.66
CA ASN A 194 -19.33 -14.13 -2.84
C ASN A 194 -19.50 -12.61 -2.69
N LEU A 195 -18.42 -11.89 -2.41
CA LEU A 195 -18.45 -10.44 -2.28
C LEU A 195 -18.87 -9.75 -3.58
N ARG A 196 -18.39 -10.22 -4.75
CA ARG A 196 -18.85 -9.72 -6.06
C ARG A 196 -20.35 -9.90 -6.25
N ARG A 197 -20.87 -11.07 -5.88
CA ARG A 197 -22.31 -11.38 -5.98
C ARG A 197 -23.14 -10.48 -5.05
N ARG A 198 -22.67 -10.25 -3.83
CA ARG A 198 -23.31 -9.36 -2.84
C ARG A 198 -23.27 -7.90 -3.31
N ALA A 199 -22.15 -7.46 -3.89
CA ALA A 199 -22.04 -6.13 -4.48
C ALA A 199 -23.08 -5.91 -5.58
N LEU A 200 -23.29 -6.90 -6.46
CA LEU A 200 -24.31 -6.83 -7.49
C LEU A 200 -25.72 -6.81 -6.90
N ALA A 201 -26.00 -7.68 -5.91
CA ALA A 201 -27.34 -7.80 -5.35
C ALA A 201 -27.78 -6.60 -4.50
N VAL A 202 -26.86 -6.02 -3.72
CA VAL A 202 -27.19 -4.97 -2.73
C VAL A 202 -26.93 -3.57 -3.28
N PHE A 203 -25.86 -3.42 -4.08
CA PHE A 203 -25.39 -2.12 -4.56
C PHE A 203 -25.57 -1.94 -6.08
N ASN A 204 -26.18 -2.92 -6.77
CA ASN A 204 -26.29 -2.96 -8.23
C ASN A 204 -24.94 -2.76 -8.95
N MET A 205 -23.88 -3.31 -8.35
CA MET A 205 -22.52 -3.09 -8.82
C MET A 205 -21.88 -4.35 -9.38
N SER A 206 -21.44 -4.28 -10.64
CA SER A 206 -20.76 -5.38 -11.31
C SER A 206 -19.30 -5.04 -11.57
N TYR A 207 -18.41 -5.98 -11.25
CA TYR A 207 -16.98 -5.90 -11.52
C TYR A 207 -16.39 -7.30 -11.63
N THR A 208 -15.27 -7.40 -12.33
CA THR A 208 -14.54 -8.65 -12.52
C THR A 208 -13.50 -8.85 -11.43
N GLU A 209 -12.98 -10.08 -11.32
CA GLU A 209 -11.87 -10.39 -10.41
C GLU A 209 -10.67 -9.45 -10.63
N LEU A 210 -10.33 -9.15 -11.88
CA LEU A 210 -9.20 -8.27 -12.24
C LEU A 210 -9.36 -6.82 -11.77
N THR A 211 -10.61 -6.40 -11.56
CA THR A 211 -10.94 -5.04 -11.13
C THR A 211 -11.28 -4.97 -9.65
N GLN A 212 -11.32 -6.09 -8.93
CA GLN A 212 -11.71 -6.13 -7.53
C GLN A 212 -10.52 -5.71 -6.64
N PRO A 213 -10.70 -4.73 -5.73
CA PRO A 213 -9.63 -4.26 -4.85
C PRO A 213 -9.44 -5.24 -3.68
N LYS A 214 -8.67 -6.31 -3.91
CA LYS A 214 -8.54 -7.45 -2.99
C LYS A 214 -7.95 -7.04 -1.63
N TRP A 215 -6.96 -6.16 -1.62
CA TRP A 215 -6.32 -5.69 -0.38
C TRP A 215 -7.29 -4.89 0.50
N GLU A 216 -7.98 -3.92 -0.08
CA GLU A 216 -8.93 -3.05 0.64
C GLU A 216 -10.09 -3.87 1.21
N ILE A 217 -10.60 -4.82 0.43
CA ILE A 217 -11.64 -5.76 0.88
C ILE A 217 -11.18 -6.53 2.11
N PHE A 218 -9.97 -7.09 2.09
CA PHE A 218 -9.45 -7.81 3.23
C PHE A 218 -9.19 -6.91 4.43
N ALA A 219 -8.66 -5.71 4.21
CA ALA A 219 -8.44 -4.75 5.29
C ALA A 219 -9.77 -4.38 5.98
N CYS A 220 -10.83 -4.14 5.20
CA CYS A 220 -12.18 -3.87 5.72
C CYS A 220 -12.71 -5.06 6.54
N HIS A 221 -12.62 -6.28 6.00
CA HIS A 221 -13.04 -7.48 6.71
C HIS A 221 -12.25 -7.64 8.03
N ALA A 222 -10.92 -7.61 7.95
CA ALA A 222 -10.04 -7.80 9.10
C ALA A 222 -10.24 -6.75 10.19
N THR A 223 -10.54 -5.49 9.85
CA THR A 223 -10.79 -4.41 10.82
C THR A 223 -11.93 -4.76 11.78
N VAL A 224 -13.01 -5.35 11.28
CA VAL A 224 -14.16 -5.77 12.12
C VAL A 224 -13.78 -6.93 13.03
N LEU A 225 -13.04 -7.91 12.50
CA LEU A 225 -12.56 -9.05 13.29
C LEU A 225 -11.59 -8.60 14.40
N MET A 226 -10.67 -7.70 14.09
CA MET A 226 -9.73 -7.12 15.06
C MET A 226 -10.47 -6.36 16.16
N LEU A 227 -11.47 -5.55 15.80
CA LEU A 227 -12.32 -4.86 16.77
C LEU A 227 -13.03 -5.86 17.69
N ALA A 228 -13.66 -6.89 17.11
CA ALA A 228 -14.38 -7.89 17.89
C ALA A 228 -13.45 -8.66 18.84
N GLN A 229 -12.24 -9.00 18.38
CA GLN A 229 -11.24 -9.65 19.21
C GLN A 229 -10.82 -8.75 20.40
N VAL A 230 -10.50 -7.48 20.15
CA VAL A 230 -10.12 -6.54 21.21
C VAL A 230 -11.26 -6.32 22.21
N LEU A 231 -12.50 -6.18 21.74
CA LEU A 231 -13.66 -6.02 22.61
C LEU A 231 -13.84 -7.26 23.50
N ASN A 232 -13.73 -8.46 22.93
CA ASN A 232 -13.87 -9.70 23.69
C ASN A 232 -12.75 -9.89 24.73
N GLU A 233 -11.49 -9.66 24.34
CA GLU A 233 -10.34 -9.75 25.24
C GLU A 233 -10.47 -8.73 26.39
N SER A 234 -10.89 -7.50 26.07
CA SER A 234 -11.06 -6.43 27.06
C SER A 234 -12.24 -6.70 27.99
N PHE A 235 -13.37 -7.18 27.45
CA PHE A 235 -14.53 -7.57 28.24
C PHE A 235 -14.21 -8.70 29.22
N ALA A 236 -13.51 -9.73 28.74
CA ALA A 236 -13.15 -10.89 29.55
C ALA A 236 -12.20 -10.54 30.71
N SER A 237 -11.34 -9.53 30.54
CA SER A 237 -10.32 -9.14 31.53
C SER A 237 -10.76 -8.01 32.46
N GLU A 238 -11.48 -7.01 31.96
CA GLU A 238 -11.77 -5.77 32.69
C GLU A 238 -13.28 -5.50 32.85
N GLY A 239 -14.14 -6.24 32.15
CA GLY A 239 -15.60 -6.10 32.17
C GLY A 239 -16.17 -5.05 31.21
N GLU A 240 -17.51 -4.95 31.17
CA GLU A 240 -18.25 -4.13 30.20
C GLU A 240 -17.93 -2.63 30.28
N SER A 241 -17.72 -2.08 31.48
CA SER A 241 -17.41 -0.67 31.66
C SER A 241 -16.14 -0.23 30.94
N PHE A 242 -15.18 -1.13 30.73
CA PHE A 242 -13.93 -0.84 30.03
C PHE A 242 -14.15 -0.60 28.52
N LEU A 243 -15.23 -1.14 27.94
CA LEU A 243 -15.51 -1.06 26.51
C LEU A 243 -16.00 0.33 26.07
N HIS A 244 -16.47 1.16 27.01
CA HIS A 244 -17.06 2.46 26.71
C HIS A 244 -16.04 3.60 26.64
N ASP A 245 -14.74 3.31 26.82
CA ASP A 245 -13.68 4.30 26.77
C ASP A 245 -12.64 3.95 25.69
N ALA A 246 -12.56 4.79 24.67
CA ALA A 246 -11.60 4.61 23.59
C ALA A 246 -10.14 4.73 24.06
N GLN A 247 -9.86 5.48 25.14
CA GLN A 247 -8.50 5.58 25.71
C GLN A 247 -8.05 4.25 26.32
N ASN A 248 -9.01 3.45 26.78
CA ASN A 248 -8.79 2.11 27.32
C ASN A 248 -8.64 1.08 26.20
N LEU A 249 -9.47 1.16 25.15
CA LEU A 249 -9.47 0.20 24.05
C LEU A 249 -8.34 0.41 23.03
N ALA A 250 -8.03 1.65 22.64
CA ALA A 250 -7.07 1.92 21.57
C ALA A 250 -5.68 1.29 21.82
N PRO A 251 -5.10 1.35 23.04
CA PRO A 251 -3.82 0.70 23.33
C PRO A 251 -3.85 -0.83 23.17
N ARG A 252 -5.02 -1.47 23.30
CA ARG A 252 -5.17 -2.93 23.15
C ARG A 252 -4.97 -3.41 21.72
N PHE A 253 -5.07 -2.52 20.73
CA PHE A 253 -4.74 -2.83 19.34
C PHE A 253 -3.23 -2.86 19.08
N LEU A 254 -2.43 -2.19 19.91
CA LEU A 254 -1.02 -1.94 19.63
C LEU A 254 -0.14 -3.10 20.12
N ASN A 255 0.95 -3.34 19.38
CA ASN A 255 1.87 -4.44 19.67
C ASN A 255 1.17 -5.80 19.77
N HIS A 256 0.13 -5.99 18.96
CA HIS A 256 -0.74 -7.15 19.01
C HIS A 256 -0.80 -7.83 17.64
N ARG A 257 -0.90 -9.16 17.66
CA ARG A 257 -1.08 -10.02 16.49
C ARG A 257 -2.51 -10.52 16.46
N PHE A 258 -3.17 -10.28 15.35
CA PHE A 258 -4.54 -10.67 15.06
C PHE A 258 -4.52 -11.81 14.03
N PRO A 259 -4.78 -13.06 14.45
CA PRO A 259 -5.00 -14.13 13.51
C PRO A 259 -6.32 -13.87 12.78
N THR A 260 -6.27 -13.71 11.47
CA THR A 260 -7.48 -13.64 10.65
C THR A 260 -7.59 -14.87 9.77
N ARG A 261 -8.78 -15.06 9.21
CA ARG A 261 -9.08 -16.13 8.26
C ARG A 261 -8.07 -16.20 7.10
N PHE A 262 -7.63 -15.05 6.60
CA PHE A 262 -6.80 -14.97 5.40
C PHE A 262 -5.33 -14.69 5.66
N TYR A 263 -4.95 -13.97 6.71
CA TYR A 263 -3.54 -13.78 7.09
C TYR A 263 -3.44 -13.16 8.49
N ASP A 264 -2.28 -13.31 9.13
CA ASP A 264 -2.04 -12.69 10.42
C ASP A 264 -1.70 -11.21 10.24
N ILE A 265 -2.39 -10.34 10.96
CA ILE A 265 -2.09 -8.91 11.01
C ILE A 265 -1.31 -8.62 12.29
N PHE A 266 -0.17 -7.94 12.17
CA PHE A 266 0.54 -7.43 13.33
C PHE A 266 0.55 -5.90 13.31
N LEU A 267 0.02 -5.31 14.37
CA LEU A 267 0.12 -3.87 14.62
C LEU A 267 1.26 -3.61 15.59
N THR A 268 2.15 -2.70 15.20
CA THR A 268 3.29 -2.31 16.04
C THR A 268 2.86 -1.43 17.22
N LYS A 269 3.79 -1.16 18.14
CA LYS A 269 3.60 -0.14 19.19
C LYS A 269 3.23 1.25 18.65
N ALA A 270 3.57 1.55 17.40
CA ALA A 270 3.24 2.82 16.74
C ALA A 270 1.91 2.78 15.97
N GLY A 271 1.16 1.67 16.02
CA GLY A 271 -0.10 1.51 15.30
C GLY A 271 0.05 1.24 13.79
N ILE A 272 1.27 0.94 13.34
CA ILE A 272 1.56 0.64 11.94
C ILE A 272 1.37 -0.86 11.70
N GLN A 273 0.55 -1.22 10.71
CA GLN A 273 0.53 -2.56 10.13
C GLN A 273 1.81 -2.75 9.31
N ARG A 274 2.67 -3.68 9.73
CA ARG A 274 3.92 -3.97 9.02
C ARG A 274 3.70 -5.03 7.97
N THR A 275 3.76 -4.63 6.70
CA THR A 275 3.82 -5.54 5.56
C THR A 275 5.22 -5.44 4.96
N ARG A 276 5.87 -6.59 4.78
CA ARG A 276 7.23 -6.66 4.24
C ARG A 276 7.25 -6.12 2.82
N GLN A 277 8.28 -5.37 2.45
CA GLN A 277 8.45 -4.89 1.08
C GLN A 277 9.39 -5.78 0.27
N VAL A 278 9.17 -5.82 -1.04
CA VAL A 278 10.12 -6.36 -2.02
C VAL A 278 10.39 -5.34 -3.10
N VAL A 279 11.55 -5.48 -3.72
CA VAL A 279 11.89 -4.76 -4.94
C VAL A 279 11.99 -5.76 -6.07
N LEU A 280 11.24 -5.52 -7.14
CA LEU A 280 11.32 -6.28 -8.38
C LEU A 280 12.09 -5.51 -9.44
N GLN A 281 12.82 -6.25 -10.27
CA GLN A 281 13.52 -5.74 -11.45
C GLN A 281 13.39 -6.76 -12.58
N MET A 282 13.34 -6.31 -13.83
CA MET A 282 13.49 -7.16 -15.01
C MET A 282 14.96 -7.16 -15.46
N PRO A 283 15.69 -8.29 -15.41
CA PRO A 283 17.05 -8.36 -15.95
C PRO A 283 17.09 -8.08 -17.46
N VAL A 284 18.19 -7.48 -17.96
CA VAL A 284 18.38 -7.16 -19.40
C VAL A 284 18.16 -8.35 -20.33
N ASN A 285 18.49 -9.56 -19.89
CA ASN A 285 18.40 -10.79 -20.68
C ASN A 285 17.11 -11.60 -20.46
N GLU A 286 16.17 -11.06 -19.69
CA GLU A 286 14.93 -11.73 -19.34
C GLU A 286 13.70 -10.92 -19.75
N THR A 287 12.54 -11.56 -19.70
CA THR A 287 11.25 -10.96 -20.05
C THR A 287 10.35 -10.76 -18.83
N GLY A 288 10.75 -11.24 -17.66
CA GLY A 288 9.93 -11.24 -16.44
C GLY A 288 10.59 -10.46 -15.31
N MET A 289 9.75 -9.84 -14.49
CA MET A 289 10.17 -9.24 -13.23
C MET A 289 10.63 -10.32 -12.24
N GLN A 290 11.69 -10.02 -11.49
CA GLN A 290 12.25 -10.88 -10.47
C GLN A 290 12.44 -10.10 -9.17
N VAL A 291 12.20 -10.75 -8.03
CA VAL A 291 12.53 -10.18 -6.72
C VAL A 291 14.05 -10.10 -6.58
N VAL A 292 14.57 -8.89 -6.42
CA VAL A 292 16.00 -8.57 -6.25
C VAL A 292 16.35 -8.12 -4.84
N PHE A 293 15.39 -7.56 -4.11
CA PHE A 293 15.51 -7.28 -2.69
C PHE A 293 14.26 -7.72 -1.93
N VAL A 294 14.46 -8.22 -0.71
CA VAL A 294 13.41 -8.52 0.26
C VAL A 294 13.75 -7.74 1.53
N GLU A 295 12.79 -6.98 2.04
CA GLU A 295 12.94 -6.33 3.34
C GLU A 295 12.97 -7.38 4.46
N ASP A 296 13.92 -7.25 5.38
CA ASP A 296 13.97 -8.06 6.58
C ASP A 296 12.86 -7.66 7.56
N ALA A 297 12.12 -8.66 8.09
CA ALA A 297 10.98 -8.38 8.97
C ALA A 297 11.37 -7.88 10.37
N GLU A 298 12.62 -8.08 10.80
CA GLU A 298 13.07 -7.72 12.15
C GLU A 298 13.75 -6.35 12.16
N ASN A 299 14.59 -6.05 11.16
CA ASN A 299 15.42 -4.84 11.15
C ASN A 299 15.16 -3.86 9.99
N PHE A 300 14.20 -4.17 9.09
CA PHE A 300 13.76 -3.29 7.99
C PHE A 300 14.87 -2.95 6.98
N GLN A 301 15.92 -3.75 6.93
CA GLN A 301 16.97 -3.62 5.93
C GLN A 301 16.57 -4.41 4.68
N LEU A 302 16.75 -3.81 3.51
CA LEU A 302 16.63 -4.52 2.24
C LEU A 302 17.79 -5.52 2.11
N GLN A 303 17.44 -6.80 2.08
CA GLN A 303 18.39 -7.88 1.86
C GLN A 303 18.39 -8.26 0.38
N PRO A 304 19.57 -8.27 -0.27
CA PRO A 304 19.65 -8.68 -1.67
C PRO A 304 19.35 -10.17 -1.81
N THR A 305 18.39 -10.52 -2.67
CA THR A 305 18.13 -11.92 -3.05
C THR A 305 18.92 -12.33 -4.28
N LYS A 306 19.32 -11.35 -5.11
CA LYS A 306 20.08 -11.53 -6.35
C LYS A 306 21.09 -10.40 -6.53
N ASN A 307 22.16 -10.67 -7.27
CA ASN A 307 23.12 -9.64 -7.65
C ASN A 307 22.55 -8.82 -8.83
N ILE A 308 21.99 -7.66 -8.52
CA ILE A 308 21.44 -6.72 -9.51
C ILE A 308 22.52 -6.14 -10.43
N SER A 309 23.78 -6.04 -10.01
CA SER A 309 24.84 -5.43 -10.82
C SER A 309 25.06 -6.15 -12.15
N THR A 310 24.92 -7.47 -12.19
CA THR A 310 25.05 -8.25 -13.44
C THR A 310 23.84 -8.13 -14.36
N ALA A 311 22.71 -7.67 -13.83
CA ALA A 311 21.45 -7.49 -14.53
C ALA A 311 21.16 -6.01 -14.87
N TRP A 312 21.95 -5.07 -14.33
CA TRP A 312 21.76 -3.64 -14.50
C TRP A 312 22.26 -3.15 -15.87
N PRO A 313 21.53 -2.27 -16.57
CA PRO A 313 22.02 -1.66 -17.79
C PRO A 313 23.39 -0.99 -17.60
N GLY A 314 24.31 -1.23 -18.52
CA GLY A 314 25.68 -0.70 -18.43
C GLY A 314 26.56 -1.31 -17.32
N GLY A 315 26.03 -2.22 -16.49
CA GLY A 315 26.79 -2.99 -15.47
C GLY A 315 27.21 -2.20 -14.22
N ASN A 316 27.01 -0.88 -14.20
CA ASN A 316 27.39 -0.03 -13.07
C ASN A 316 26.21 0.13 -12.10
N TRP A 317 26.26 -0.60 -10.99
CA TRP A 317 25.24 -0.52 -9.94
C TRP A 317 25.86 -0.34 -8.54
N PRO A 318 25.29 0.54 -7.69
CA PRO A 318 24.26 1.52 -8.03
C PRO A 318 24.84 2.67 -8.88
N PRO A 319 24.07 3.27 -9.81
CA PRO A 319 24.52 4.48 -10.46
C PRO A 319 24.67 5.62 -9.42
N PRO A 320 25.63 6.54 -9.61
CA PRO A 320 25.77 7.70 -8.73
C PRO A 320 24.51 8.56 -8.71
N ASN A 321 24.13 9.04 -7.52
CA ASN A 321 23.01 9.97 -7.36
C ASN A 321 23.31 11.39 -7.87
N VAL A 322 24.50 11.65 -8.42
CA VAL A 322 24.86 12.93 -9.05
C VAL A 322 25.72 12.61 -10.27
N PRO A 323 25.39 13.12 -11.46
CA PRO A 323 26.22 12.95 -12.65
C PRO A 323 27.65 13.46 -12.44
N ARG A 324 28.60 12.95 -13.23
CA ARG A 324 30.00 13.33 -13.16
C ARG A 324 30.21 14.85 -13.20
N CYS A 325 29.46 15.54 -14.06
CA CYS A 325 29.54 17.00 -14.23
C CYS A 325 28.60 17.79 -13.33
N GLY A 326 27.85 17.15 -12.44
CA GLY A 326 26.76 17.79 -11.69
C GLY A 326 25.49 17.90 -12.54
N TYR A 327 24.37 18.16 -11.88
CA TYR A 327 23.06 18.27 -12.54
C TYR A 327 22.98 19.46 -13.51
N LEU A 328 23.70 20.55 -13.20
CA LEU A 328 23.78 21.74 -14.04
C LEU A 328 25.00 21.74 -14.95
N ASN A 329 25.72 20.61 -15.02
CA ASN A 329 26.96 20.47 -15.79
C ASN A 329 28.04 21.50 -15.39
N ASP A 330 28.07 21.91 -14.11
CA ASP A 330 28.86 23.02 -13.58
C ASP A 330 30.06 22.57 -12.72
N LYS A 331 30.27 21.26 -12.51
CA LYS A 331 31.41 20.78 -11.73
C LYS A 331 32.74 21.04 -12.45
N PRO A 332 33.78 21.53 -11.75
CA PRO A 332 35.09 21.84 -12.32
C PRO A 332 35.76 20.70 -13.10
N ILE A 333 35.51 19.45 -12.71
CA ILE A 333 36.03 18.24 -13.37
C ILE A 333 35.64 18.13 -14.86
N CYS A 334 34.60 18.84 -15.30
CA CYS A 334 34.14 18.84 -16.69
C CYS A 334 34.62 20.05 -17.49
N PHE A 335 35.38 20.95 -16.87
CA PHE A 335 36.02 22.09 -17.53
C PHE A 335 37.55 22.03 -17.45
N SER A 336 38.13 21.03 -16.76
CA SER A 336 39.57 20.90 -16.54
C SER A 336 40.31 20.18 -17.68
N SER A 337 40.07 20.59 -18.93
CA SER A 337 40.98 20.32 -20.05
C SER A 337 41.14 21.58 -20.89
N ASP A 338 42.40 21.97 -21.14
CA ASP A 338 42.84 23.03 -22.07
C ASP A 338 43.11 24.46 -21.53
N GLN A 339 43.67 24.62 -20.33
CA GLN A 339 44.37 25.88 -19.98
C GLN A 339 45.84 25.75 -19.57
N ALA A 340 46.34 24.55 -19.27
CA ALA A 340 47.75 24.38 -18.87
C ALA A 340 48.75 24.38 -20.07
N GLY A 341 48.28 24.08 -21.29
CA GLY A 341 49.15 24.00 -22.49
C GLY A 341 49.31 25.31 -23.27
N PHE A 342 48.41 26.28 -23.11
CA PHE A 342 48.44 27.51 -23.91
C PHE A 342 49.26 28.65 -23.29
N ILE A 343 49.42 28.70 -21.96
CA ILE A 343 50.12 29.80 -21.28
C ILE A 343 51.66 29.67 -21.41
N SER A 344 52.19 28.45 -21.59
CA SER A 344 53.64 28.23 -21.73
C SER A 344 54.19 28.58 -23.12
N GLY A 345 53.37 28.54 -24.17
CA GLY A 345 53.80 28.87 -25.54
C GLY A 345 53.95 30.38 -25.80
N PHE A 346 53.00 31.19 -25.30
CA PHE A 346 53.00 32.64 -25.51
C PHE A 346 54.07 33.38 -24.69
N THR A 347 54.38 32.89 -23.48
CA THR A 347 55.40 33.53 -22.63
C THR A 347 56.81 33.35 -23.21
N VAL A 348 57.13 32.15 -23.72
CA VAL A 348 58.46 31.87 -24.32
C VAL A 348 58.66 32.59 -25.65
N THR A 349 57.63 32.64 -26.50
CA THR A 349 57.71 33.36 -27.79
C THR A 349 57.76 34.88 -27.60
N SER A 350 57.01 35.43 -26.65
CA SER A 350 57.04 36.87 -26.36
C SER A 350 58.37 37.32 -25.76
N LEU A 351 58.96 36.54 -24.83
CA LEU A 351 60.29 36.83 -24.29
C LEU A 351 61.37 36.72 -25.37
N ALA A 352 61.30 35.74 -26.27
CA ALA A 352 62.24 35.63 -27.39
C ALA A 352 62.13 36.82 -28.36
N CYS A 353 60.93 37.27 -28.70
CA CYS A 353 60.72 38.46 -29.53
C CYS A 353 61.22 39.75 -28.86
N ILE A 354 60.98 39.92 -27.56
CA ILE A 354 61.47 41.10 -26.81
C ILE A 354 63.00 41.11 -26.75
N LEU A 355 63.64 39.95 -26.52
CA LEU A 355 65.10 39.84 -26.51
C LEU A 355 65.71 40.08 -27.90
N LEU A 356 65.07 39.62 -28.96
CA LEU A 356 65.52 39.87 -30.34
C LEU A 356 65.36 41.34 -30.74
N LEU A 357 64.28 42.00 -30.33
CA LEU A 357 64.10 43.44 -30.55
C LEU A 357 65.11 44.26 -29.74
N ALA A 358 65.38 43.90 -28.49
CA ALA A 358 66.39 44.56 -27.67
C ALA A 358 67.82 44.42 -28.23
N ALA A 359 68.13 43.32 -28.94
CA ALA A 359 69.40 43.13 -29.62
C ALA A 359 69.53 43.93 -30.92
N PHE A 360 68.41 44.25 -31.59
CA PHE A 360 68.40 45.02 -32.84
C PHE A 360 68.53 46.54 -32.64
N PHE A 361 68.18 47.04 -31.45
CA PHE A 361 68.25 48.47 -31.10
C PHE A 361 69.49 48.84 -30.28
N ARG A 362 70.56 48.03 -30.34
CA ARG A 362 71.80 48.26 -29.57
C ARG A 362 72.98 48.62 -30.45
#